data_AF-A0A2A9UAH2-F1
#
_entry.id   AF-A0A2A9UAH2-F1
#
_cell.length_a   1.000
_cell.length_b   1.000
_cell.length_c   1.000
_cell.angle_alpha   90.00
_cell.angle_beta   90.00
_cell.angle_gamma   90.00
#
_symmetry.space_group_name_H-M   'P 1'
#
loop_
_entity.id
_entity.type
_entity.pdbx_description
1 polymer ?
#
loop_
_entity_poly.entity_id
_entity_poly.type
_entity_poly.pdbx_seq_one_letter_code
_entity_poly.pdbx_strand_id
1 'polypeptide(L)'
;MSQSEIEKYGQEAVRYEQLARYYQYSNPKKYVEVYMKYYDALTKLVQAYEKRDSQEAALPSHIRIFHSAPSTPPVDILVNGQKVIKNISFKQFSPYLSLVQGKYRIDIVPVGNETPIFSALVPIMGNHTYTLAAINSDNHLQLQPMLDNTHLPSGQAKMRFVHFSPDTPVVNVDLKGGDHLFENVLFKQITDFIQVSPGTADIEVSLADNKKVVLTIPKFNVEPNVIYTISIVGFSTMDPQLEFVTLTN
;
A
#
# COMPACT_ATOMS: atom_id res chain seq x y z
N MET A 1 -4.22 -14.25 -37.16
CA MET A 1 -4.19 -13.41 -35.95
C MET A 1 -5.17 -12.27 -36.19
N SER A 2 -6.23 -12.13 -35.38
CA SER A 2 -7.19 -11.04 -35.54
C SER A 2 -6.55 -9.72 -35.09
N GLN A 3 -6.66 -8.69 -35.90
CA GLN A 3 -6.19 -7.33 -35.59
C GLN A 3 -6.95 -6.77 -34.38
N SER A 4 -6.24 -6.12 -33.44
CA SER A 4 -6.89 -5.53 -32.26
C SER A 4 -7.79 -4.34 -32.64
N GLU A 5 -8.88 -4.09 -31.90
CA GLU A 5 -9.77 -2.95 -32.16
C GLU A 5 -9.01 -1.61 -32.17
N ILE A 6 -8.02 -1.45 -31.28
CA ILE A 6 -7.12 -0.29 -31.23
C ILE A 6 -6.33 -0.14 -32.52
N GLU A 7 -5.72 -1.22 -33.00
CA GLU A 7 -4.91 -1.19 -34.22
C GLU A 7 -5.79 -0.90 -35.46
N LYS A 8 -6.99 -1.48 -35.51
CA LYS A 8 -7.97 -1.23 -36.56
C LYS A 8 -8.38 0.24 -36.61
N TYR A 9 -8.87 0.79 -35.50
CA TYR A 9 -9.35 2.18 -35.47
C TYR A 9 -8.22 3.19 -35.61
N GLY A 10 -7.01 2.87 -35.13
CA GLY A 10 -5.80 3.67 -35.36
C GLY A 10 -5.45 3.77 -36.84
N GLN A 11 -5.48 2.65 -37.57
CA GLN A 11 -5.25 2.65 -39.02
C GLN A 11 -6.34 3.39 -39.80
N GLU A 12 -7.61 3.23 -39.41
CA GLU A 12 -8.72 3.98 -40.01
C GLU A 12 -8.56 5.49 -39.79
N ALA A 13 -8.20 5.93 -38.59
CA ALA A 13 -7.98 7.34 -38.27
C ALA A 13 -6.85 7.92 -39.15
N VAL A 14 -5.69 7.27 -39.21
CA VAL A 14 -4.56 7.73 -40.06
C VAL A 14 -4.95 7.80 -41.53
N ARG A 15 -5.68 6.79 -42.02
CA ARG A 15 -6.14 6.77 -43.42
C ARG A 15 -7.08 7.94 -43.74
N TYR A 16 -8.07 8.20 -42.88
CA TYR A 16 -9.02 9.28 -43.12
C TYR A 16 -8.40 10.67 -42.90
N GLU A 17 -7.42 10.79 -42.00
CA GLU A 17 -6.64 12.01 -41.86
C GLU A 17 -5.89 12.37 -43.16
N GLN A 18 -5.22 11.38 -43.77
CA GLN A 18 -4.51 11.57 -45.05
C GLN A 18 -5.46 11.96 -46.18
N LEU A 19 -6.62 11.31 -46.26
CA LEU A 19 -7.65 11.65 -47.25
C LEU A 19 -8.23 13.05 -47.01
N ALA A 20 -8.44 13.46 -45.76
CA ALA A 20 -8.90 14.80 -45.42
C ALA A 20 -7.89 15.85 -45.89
N ARG A 21 -6.61 15.67 -45.59
CA ARG A 21 -5.53 16.55 -46.05
C ARG A 21 -5.48 16.66 -47.58
N TYR A 22 -5.69 15.55 -48.29
CA TYR A 22 -5.73 15.53 -49.76
C TYR A 22 -6.91 16.35 -50.34
N TYR A 23 -8.09 16.29 -49.73
CA TYR A 23 -9.28 16.99 -50.24
C TYR A 23 -9.45 18.42 -49.72
N GLN A 24 -8.67 18.83 -48.70
CA GLN A 24 -8.80 20.10 -47.99
C GLN A 24 -8.91 21.34 -48.91
N TYR A 25 -8.20 21.33 -50.04
CA TYR A 25 -8.18 22.45 -51.00
C TYR A 25 -8.75 22.10 -52.37
N SER A 26 -9.08 20.83 -52.62
CA SER A 26 -9.49 20.34 -53.94
C SER A 26 -10.97 19.99 -54.03
N ASN A 27 -11.60 19.58 -52.92
CA ASN A 27 -13.01 19.19 -52.92
C ASN A 27 -13.64 19.37 -51.52
N PRO A 28 -14.29 20.51 -51.23
CA PRO A 28 -14.84 20.81 -49.92
C PRO A 28 -15.88 19.79 -49.43
N LYS A 29 -16.76 19.31 -50.32
CA LYS A 29 -17.78 18.31 -49.95
C LYS A 29 -17.14 16.99 -49.53
N LYS A 30 -16.12 16.56 -50.27
CA LYS A 30 -15.40 15.32 -49.99
C LYS A 30 -14.53 15.44 -48.75
N TYR A 31 -13.92 16.61 -48.51
CA TYR A 31 -13.21 16.93 -47.27
C TYR A 31 -14.10 16.72 -46.04
N VAL A 32 -15.30 17.32 -46.03
CA VAL A 32 -16.24 17.16 -44.90
C VAL A 32 -16.61 15.70 -44.67
N GLU A 33 -16.88 14.95 -45.75
CA GLU A 33 -17.23 13.53 -45.66
C GLU A 33 -16.11 12.69 -45.00
N VAL A 34 -14.87 12.85 -45.45
CA VAL A 34 -13.73 12.07 -44.91
C VAL A 34 -13.32 12.56 -43.52
N TYR A 35 -13.51 13.85 -43.21
CA TYR A 35 -13.25 14.40 -41.88
C TYR A 35 -14.21 13.82 -40.83
N MET A 36 -15.49 13.62 -41.17
CA MET A 36 -16.43 12.93 -40.28
C MET A 36 -16.02 11.47 -40.02
N LYS A 37 -15.50 10.78 -41.04
CA LYS A 37 -14.98 9.41 -40.89
C LYS A 37 -13.72 9.35 -40.03
N TYR A 38 -12.85 10.35 -40.13
CA TYR A 38 -11.70 10.52 -39.23
C TYR A 38 -12.15 10.69 -37.77
N TYR A 39 -13.14 11.56 -37.52
CA TYR A 39 -13.65 11.80 -36.17
C TYR A 39 -14.31 10.56 -35.55
N ASP A 40 -15.08 9.81 -36.34
CA ASP A 40 -15.67 8.53 -35.91
C ASP A 40 -14.59 7.49 -35.56
N ALA A 41 -13.55 7.37 -36.40
CA ALA A 41 -12.42 6.46 -36.15
C ALA A 41 -11.64 6.85 -34.88
N LEU A 42 -11.40 8.15 -34.65
CA LEU A 42 -10.79 8.64 -33.41
C LEU A 42 -11.64 8.33 -32.17
N THR A 43 -12.95 8.54 -32.26
CA THR A 43 -13.87 8.27 -31.14
C THR A 43 -13.83 6.78 -30.77
N LYS A 44 -13.90 5.90 -31.78
CA LYS A 44 -13.81 4.45 -31.58
C LYS A 44 -12.44 4.01 -31.07
N LEU A 45 -11.37 4.67 -31.50
CA LEU A 45 -10.02 4.42 -30.98
C LEU A 45 -9.92 4.75 -29.49
N VAL A 46 -10.40 5.92 -29.08
CA VAL A 46 -10.44 6.33 -27.66
C VAL A 46 -11.27 5.35 -26.83
N GLN A 47 -12.48 5.00 -27.30
CA GLN A 47 -13.32 4.00 -26.65
C GLN A 47 -12.65 2.63 -26.55
N ALA A 48 -11.89 2.20 -27.56
CA ALA A 48 -11.16 0.93 -27.53
C ALA A 48 -10.01 0.94 -26.51
N TYR A 49 -9.34 2.10 -26.33
CA TYR A 49 -8.36 2.28 -25.25
C TYR A 49 -9.01 2.23 -23.87
N GLU A 50 -10.09 2.98 -23.65
CA GLU A 50 -10.83 2.97 -22.38
C GLU A 50 -11.37 1.57 -22.04
N LYS A 51 -11.92 0.89 -23.05
CA LYS A 51 -12.43 -0.48 -22.90
C LYS A 51 -11.30 -1.45 -22.56
N ARG A 52 -10.13 -1.34 -23.20
CA ARG A 52 -8.95 -2.16 -22.88
C ARG A 52 -8.46 -1.92 -21.45
N ASP A 53 -8.34 -0.66 -21.03
CA ASP A 53 -7.94 -0.32 -19.67
C ASP A 53 -8.97 -0.82 -18.63
N SER A 54 -10.25 -0.87 -19.01
CA SER A 54 -11.30 -1.49 -18.19
C SER A 54 -11.37 -3.03 -18.30
N GLN A 55 -10.71 -3.64 -19.29
CA GLN A 55 -10.71 -5.09 -19.58
C GLN A 55 -9.42 -5.80 -19.19
N GLU A 56 -8.38 -5.11 -18.71
CA GLU A 56 -7.45 -5.75 -17.79
C GLU A 56 -8.29 -6.26 -16.62
N ALA A 57 -8.42 -7.59 -16.51
CA ALA A 57 -9.28 -8.21 -15.51
C ALA A 57 -8.94 -7.59 -14.16
N ALA A 58 -9.88 -6.87 -13.53
CA ALA A 58 -9.61 -6.14 -12.31
C ALA A 58 -9.24 -7.16 -11.21
N LEU A 59 -7.93 -7.34 -11.03
CA LEU A 59 -7.38 -8.42 -10.23
C LEU A 59 -7.75 -8.16 -8.76
N PRO A 60 -8.21 -9.18 -8.01
CA PRO A 60 -8.57 -8.99 -6.61
C PRO A 60 -7.33 -8.61 -5.78
N SER A 61 -7.50 -7.75 -4.79
CA SER A 61 -6.49 -7.37 -3.80
C SER A 61 -7.12 -7.38 -2.41
N HIS A 62 -6.31 -7.66 -1.40
CA HIS A 62 -6.72 -7.62 0.00
C HIS A 62 -5.94 -6.53 0.72
N ILE A 63 -6.64 -5.60 1.34
CA ILE A 63 -6.02 -4.53 2.13
C ILE A 63 -6.50 -4.59 3.57
N ARG A 64 -5.64 -4.28 4.53
CA ARG A 64 -6.06 -3.98 5.90
C ARG A 64 -5.37 -2.72 6.39
N ILE A 65 -5.89 -2.15 7.47
CA ILE A 65 -5.36 -0.94 8.09
C ILE A 65 -4.67 -1.33 9.38
N PHE A 66 -3.47 -0.79 9.62
CA PHE A 66 -2.80 -0.85 10.91
C PHE A 66 -2.79 0.54 11.52
N HIS A 67 -3.45 0.73 12.66
CA HIS A 67 -3.42 2.02 13.35
C HIS A 67 -2.16 2.11 14.23
N SER A 68 -1.06 2.56 13.66
CA SER A 68 0.22 2.75 14.34
C SER A 68 0.51 4.19 14.76
N ALA A 69 -0.43 5.12 14.55
CA ALA A 69 -0.32 6.53 14.91
C ALA A 69 -0.61 6.74 16.41
N PRO A 70 0.39 7.05 17.27
CA PRO A 70 0.23 6.99 18.72
C PRO A 70 -0.62 8.10 19.35
N SER A 71 -0.69 9.29 18.76
CA SER A 71 -1.51 10.41 19.27
C SER A 71 -2.85 10.57 18.53
N THR A 72 -3.16 9.67 17.59
CA THR A 72 -4.42 9.72 16.85
C THR A 72 -5.50 8.95 17.63
N PRO A 73 -6.66 9.57 17.91
CA PRO A 73 -7.78 8.89 18.58
C PRO A 73 -8.34 7.76 17.69
N PRO A 74 -9.20 6.86 18.20
CA PRO A 74 -9.84 5.85 17.37
C PRO A 74 -10.47 6.43 16.11
N VAL A 75 -10.30 5.74 14.98
CA VAL A 75 -10.71 6.24 13.66
C VAL A 75 -11.65 5.27 12.94
N ASP A 76 -12.42 5.84 12.03
CA ASP A 76 -13.12 5.14 10.96
C ASP A 76 -12.34 5.33 9.65
N ILE A 77 -12.39 4.33 8.78
CA ILE A 77 -11.76 4.36 7.46
C ILE A 77 -12.86 4.34 6.41
N LEU A 78 -12.82 5.34 5.52
CA LEU A 78 -13.73 5.46 4.40
C LEU A 78 -12.97 5.15 3.10
N VAL A 79 -13.62 4.39 2.23
CA VAL A 79 -13.16 4.11 0.87
C VAL A 79 -14.15 4.75 -0.09
N ASN A 80 -13.68 5.68 -0.91
CA ASN A 80 -14.52 6.48 -1.82
C ASN A 80 -15.69 7.17 -1.11
N GLY A 81 -15.48 7.62 0.13
CA GLY A 81 -16.51 8.26 0.96
C GLY A 81 -17.45 7.30 1.70
N GLN A 82 -17.36 5.99 1.47
CA GLN A 82 -18.14 5.01 2.23
C GLN A 82 -17.33 4.46 3.40
N LYS A 83 -17.89 4.51 4.61
CA LYS A 83 -17.27 3.97 5.83
C LYS A 83 -17.24 2.44 5.78
N VAL A 84 -16.05 1.84 5.73
CA VAL A 84 -15.84 0.39 5.56
C VAL A 84 -15.20 -0.28 6.78
N ILE A 85 -14.31 0.41 7.49
CA ILE A 85 -13.71 -0.06 8.76
C ILE A 85 -14.10 0.95 9.82
N LYS A 86 -14.51 0.47 10.99
CA LYS A 86 -15.02 1.32 12.06
C LYS A 86 -14.23 1.13 13.34
N ASN A 87 -14.04 2.24 14.07
CA ASN A 87 -13.52 2.25 15.43
C ASN A 87 -12.24 1.42 15.61
N ILE A 88 -11.26 1.61 14.72
CA ILE A 88 -9.93 1.03 14.89
C ILE A 88 -9.12 1.94 15.82
N SER A 89 -8.63 1.38 16.92
CA SER A 89 -7.83 2.08 17.93
C SER A 89 -6.34 1.87 17.69
N PHE A 90 -5.51 2.72 18.29
CA PHE A 90 -4.06 2.57 18.30
C PHE A 90 -3.62 1.13 18.65
N LYS A 91 -2.63 0.62 17.91
CA LYS A 91 -2.07 -0.74 17.92
C LYS A 91 -2.95 -1.83 17.27
N GLN A 92 -4.15 -1.52 16.79
CA GLN A 92 -5.02 -2.52 16.18
C GLN A 92 -4.81 -2.65 14.67
N PHE A 93 -5.05 -3.86 14.17
CA PHE A 93 -5.22 -4.15 12.75
C PHE A 93 -6.70 -4.34 12.43
N SER A 94 -7.15 -3.84 11.28
CA SER A 94 -8.47 -4.16 10.77
C SER A 94 -8.51 -5.59 10.19
N PRO A 95 -9.71 -6.16 10.01
CA PRO A 95 -9.89 -7.24 9.05
C PRO A 95 -9.44 -6.82 7.64
N TYR A 96 -9.13 -7.80 6.80
CA TYR A 96 -8.90 -7.55 5.39
C TYR A 96 -10.20 -7.15 4.68
N LEU A 97 -10.11 -6.11 3.88
CA LEU A 97 -11.09 -5.67 2.90
C LEU A 97 -10.63 -6.12 1.51
N SER A 98 -11.52 -6.80 0.79
CA SER A 98 -11.28 -7.15 -0.61
C SER A 98 -11.66 -5.97 -1.51
N LEU A 99 -10.71 -5.51 -2.30
CA LEU A 99 -10.90 -4.51 -3.35
C LEU A 99 -10.43 -5.09 -4.68
N VAL A 100 -10.89 -4.53 -5.79
CA VAL A 100 -10.29 -4.83 -7.09
C VAL A 100 -9.13 -3.87 -7.34
N GLN A 101 -8.23 -4.21 -8.25
CA GLN A 101 -7.21 -3.30 -8.72
C GLN A 101 -7.83 -1.96 -9.16
N GLY A 102 -7.23 -0.84 -8.75
CA GLY A 102 -7.75 0.49 -9.07
C GLY A 102 -7.16 1.59 -8.20
N LYS A 103 -7.69 2.81 -8.33
CA LYS A 103 -7.35 3.94 -7.45
C LYS A 103 -8.53 4.25 -6.55
N TYR A 104 -8.29 4.30 -5.25
CA TYR A 104 -9.32 4.53 -4.24
C TYR A 104 -8.98 5.77 -3.42
N ARG A 105 -9.97 6.60 -3.13
CA ARG A 105 -9.81 7.62 -2.10
C ARG A 105 -9.94 6.93 -0.74
N ILE A 106 -8.88 7.00 0.06
CA ILE A 106 -8.86 6.52 1.44
C ILE A 106 -8.90 7.73 2.35
N ASP A 107 -9.95 7.82 3.15
CA ASP A 107 -10.10 8.87 4.16
C ASP A 107 -10.03 8.23 5.56
N ILE A 108 -9.29 8.87 6.47
CA ILE A 108 -9.21 8.49 7.88
C ILE A 108 -9.92 9.58 8.68
N VAL A 109 -10.95 9.21 9.41
CA VAL A 109 -11.84 10.13 10.12
C VAL A 109 -11.90 9.73 11.60
N PRO A 110 -11.68 10.64 12.56
CA PRO A 110 -11.90 10.33 13.98
C PRO A 110 -13.32 9.85 14.23
N VAL A 111 -13.50 8.85 15.10
CA VAL A 111 -14.83 8.34 15.46
C VAL A 111 -15.72 9.47 16.00
N GLY A 112 -16.95 9.55 15.49
CA GLY A 112 -17.92 10.60 15.86
C GLY A 112 -17.70 11.94 15.16
N ASN A 113 -16.72 12.06 14.26
CA ASN A 113 -16.49 13.21 13.41
C ASN A 113 -16.83 12.90 11.95
N GLU A 114 -16.96 13.95 11.13
CA GLU A 114 -17.17 13.86 9.68
C GLU A 114 -15.97 14.38 8.88
N THR A 115 -15.09 15.16 9.51
CA THR A 115 -13.93 15.76 8.83
C THR A 115 -12.74 14.80 8.84
N PRO A 116 -12.18 14.43 7.68
CA PRO A 116 -11.01 13.57 7.62
C PRO A 116 -9.76 14.27 8.13
N ILE A 117 -8.97 13.58 8.96
CA ILE A 117 -7.63 13.99 9.37
C ILE A 117 -6.55 13.55 8.36
N PHE A 118 -6.93 12.67 7.43
CA PHE A 118 -6.12 12.26 6.29
C PHE A 118 -7.03 11.90 5.13
N SER A 119 -6.63 12.29 3.91
CA SER A 119 -7.30 11.91 2.66
C SER A 119 -6.25 11.78 1.56
N ALA A 120 -6.24 10.64 0.87
CA ALA A 120 -5.35 10.42 -0.27
C ALA A 120 -5.96 9.47 -1.31
N LEU A 121 -5.56 9.66 -2.58
CA LEU A 121 -5.80 8.66 -3.62
C LEU A 121 -4.69 7.60 -3.55
N VAL A 122 -5.07 6.37 -3.20
CA VAL A 122 -4.16 5.24 -3.05
C VAL A 122 -4.34 4.29 -4.24
N PRO A 123 -3.28 4.02 -5.04
CA PRO A 123 -3.32 2.98 -6.04
C PRO A 123 -3.25 1.60 -5.37
N ILE A 124 -4.22 0.75 -5.66
CA ILE A 124 -4.29 -0.64 -5.21
C ILE A 124 -3.95 -1.53 -6.39
N MET A 125 -2.86 -2.30 -6.24
CA MET A 125 -2.41 -3.27 -7.24
C MET A 125 -3.10 -4.61 -6.96
N GLY A 126 -3.65 -5.24 -8.00
CA GLY A 126 -4.28 -6.54 -7.86
C GLY A 126 -3.28 -7.68 -7.64
N ASN A 127 -3.79 -8.85 -7.25
CA ASN A 127 -3.05 -10.06 -6.85
C ASN A 127 -2.06 -9.87 -5.70
N HIS A 128 -2.36 -8.93 -4.80
CA HIS A 128 -1.52 -8.66 -3.66
C HIS A 128 -2.33 -8.43 -2.40
N THR A 129 -1.68 -8.72 -1.27
CA THR A 129 -2.18 -8.50 0.07
C THR A 129 -1.28 -7.49 0.76
N TYR A 130 -1.84 -6.40 1.27
CA TYR A 130 -1.07 -5.35 1.94
C TYR A 130 -1.71 -4.90 3.25
N THR A 131 -0.85 -4.47 4.17
CA THR A 131 -1.22 -3.64 5.30
C THR A 131 -0.89 -2.18 4.97
N LEU A 132 -1.88 -1.30 5.11
CA LEU A 132 -1.68 0.16 5.06
C LEU A 132 -1.58 0.66 6.51
N ALA A 133 -0.38 0.99 6.96
CA ALA A 133 -0.14 1.48 8.30
C ALA A 133 -0.37 2.99 8.37
N ALA A 134 -1.31 3.42 9.21
CA ALA A 134 -1.47 4.83 9.58
C ALA A 134 -0.40 5.16 10.61
N ILE A 135 0.58 5.97 10.23
CA ILE A 135 1.76 6.30 11.03
C ILE A 135 1.85 7.81 11.28
N ASN A 136 2.75 8.21 12.18
CA ASN A 136 2.96 9.59 12.62
C ASN A 136 1.80 10.13 13.48
N SER A 137 1.70 11.44 13.67
CA SER A 137 0.70 12.09 14.51
C SER A 137 -0.02 13.25 13.81
N ASP A 138 -1.22 13.56 14.30
CA ASP A 138 -2.00 14.78 14.03
C ASP A 138 -2.07 15.17 12.53
N ASN A 139 -1.78 16.43 12.19
CA ASN A 139 -1.78 16.99 10.83
C ASN A 139 -0.68 16.40 9.90
N HIS A 140 0.09 15.43 10.37
CA HIS A 140 1.16 14.77 9.63
C HIS A 140 0.93 13.26 9.46
N LEU A 141 -0.31 12.79 9.68
CA LEU A 141 -0.68 11.39 9.46
C LEU A 141 -0.30 10.96 8.04
N GLN A 142 0.25 9.76 7.92
CA GLN A 142 0.66 9.16 6.64
C GLN A 142 0.20 7.72 6.56
N LEU A 143 -0.03 7.24 5.33
CA LEU A 143 -0.25 5.83 5.05
C LEU A 143 1.02 5.21 4.48
N GLN A 144 1.63 4.31 5.24
CA GLN A 144 2.79 3.52 4.83
C GLN A 144 2.31 2.13 4.36
N PRO A 145 2.37 1.81 3.06
CA PRO A 145 2.01 0.49 2.57
C PRO A 145 3.10 -0.54 2.91
N MET A 146 2.67 -1.75 3.23
CA MET A 146 3.52 -2.90 3.53
C MET A 146 2.93 -4.15 2.88
N LEU A 147 3.74 -4.83 2.05
CA LEU A 147 3.39 -6.12 1.45
C LEU A 147 3.29 -7.19 2.53
N ASP A 148 2.20 -7.95 2.55
CA ASP A 148 1.98 -9.06 3.49
C ASP A 148 2.26 -10.42 2.85
N ASN A 149 2.13 -10.54 1.53
CA ASN A 149 2.39 -11.78 0.82
C ASN A 149 3.90 -12.04 0.65
N THR A 150 4.39 -13.12 1.26
CA THR A 150 5.72 -13.64 0.98
C THR A 150 5.69 -15.16 1.00
N HIS A 151 6.45 -15.80 0.12
CA HIS A 151 6.55 -17.25 0.10
C HIS A 151 7.32 -17.72 1.35
N LEU A 152 6.74 -18.66 2.10
CA LEU A 152 7.37 -19.31 3.23
C LEU A 152 7.60 -20.80 2.92
N PRO A 153 8.85 -21.28 2.84
CA PRO A 153 9.13 -22.70 2.74
C PRO A 153 8.64 -23.46 3.99
N SER A 154 8.14 -24.68 3.81
CA SER A 154 7.62 -25.50 4.91
C SER A 154 8.69 -25.77 5.97
N GLY A 155 8.30 -25.71 7.25
CA GLY A 155 9.13 -25.94 8.41
C GLY A 155 9.96 -24.73 8.87
N GLN A 156 9.93 -23.62 8.14
CA GLN A 156 10.70 -22.41 8.46
C GLN A 156 9.79 -21.30 9.02
N ALA A 157 10.41 -20.33 9.70
CA ALA A 157 9.77 -19.08 10.08
C ALA A 157 10.54 -17.90 9.47
N LYS A 158 9.84 -16.79 9.25
CA LYS A 158 10.45 -15.53 8.78
C LYS A 158 10.07 -14.39 9.70
N MET A 159 10.96 -13.43 9.85
CA MET A 159 10.74 -12.24 10.64
C MET A 159 11.19 -11.02 9.86
N ARG A 160 10.45 -9.92 9.98
CA ARG A 160 10.91 -8.57 9.65
C ARG A 160 10.60 -7.62 10.78
N PHE A 161 11.27 -6.49 10.79
CA PHE A 161 11.04 -5.42 11.75
C PHE A 161 10.56 -4.14 11.06
N VAL A 162 9.76 -3.36 11.79
CA VAL A 162 9.18 -2.12 11.30
C VAL A 162 9.27 -1.05 12.37
N HIS A 163 9.83 0.11 12.02
CA HIS A 163 9.98 1.21 12.95
C HIS A 163 8.91 2.28 12.72
N PHE A 164 7.85 2.28 13.53
CA PHE A 164 6.76 3.26 13.45
C PHE A 164 6.64 4.17 14.67
N SER A 165 7.58 4.12 15.61
CA SER A 165 7.73 5.18 16.62
C SER A 165 8.27 6.47 15.97
N PRO A 166 7.59 7.62 16.07
CA PRO A 166 7.98 8.82 15.34
C PRO A 166 9.11 9.63 16.01
N ASP A 167 9.31 9.50 17.32
CA ASP A 167 10.33 10.24 18.09
C ASP A 167 11.51 9.35 18.53
N THR A 168 11.43 8.03 18.33
CA THR A 168 12.55 7.13 18.59
C THR A 168 13.57 7.27 17.47
N PRO A 169 14.86 7.54 17.79
CA PRO A 169 15.94 7.54 16.80
C PRO A 169 16.15 6.17 16.15
N VAL A 170 17.08 6.11 15.20
CA VAL A 170 17.47 4.86 14.53
C VAL A 170 17.76 3.75 15.54
N VAL A 171 17.23 2.54 15.31
CA VAL A 171 17.35 1.41 16.24
C VAL A 171 18.09 0.21 15.63
N ASN A 172 18.70 -0.59 16.49
CA ASN A 172 19.07 -1.98 16.21
C ASN A 172 18.11 -2.92 16.94
N VAL A 173 17.98 -4.13 16.40
CA VAL A 173 17.13 -5.20 16.94
C VAL A 173 17.97 -6.45 17.03
N ASP A 174 18.10 -6.97 18.24
CA ASP A 174 19.08 -8.00 18.59
C ASP A 174 18.41 -9.09 19.44
N LEU A 175 18.92 -10.32 19.37
CA LEU A 175 18.65 -11.29 20.42
C LEU A 175 19.44 -10.90 21.66
N LYS A 176 18.81 -10.95 22.83
CA LYS A 176 19.45 -10.58 24.09
C LYS A 176 20.71 -11.42 24.33
N GLY A 177 21.88 -10.76 24.31
CA GLY A 177 23.18 -11.40 24.48
C GLY A 177 23.60 -12.33 23.34
N GLY A 178 22.96 -12.20 22.16
CA GLY A 178 23.17 -13.08 21.00
C GLY A 178 23.30 -12.30 19.70
N ASP A 179 22.73 -12.87 18.63
CA ASP A 179 22.89 -12.39 17.26
C ASP A 179 22.12 -11.09 16.98
N HIS A 180 22.70 -10.27 16.09
CA HIS A 180 22.03 -9.12 15.50
C HIS A 180 20.96 -9.58 14.49
N LEU A 181 19.73 -9.08 14.61
CA LEU A 181 18.63 -9.40 13.70
C LEU A 181 18.47 -8.34 12.61
N PHE A 182 18.43 -7.06 13.02
CA PHE A 182 18.27 -5.91 12.11
C PHE A 182 19.08 -4.72 12.62
N GLU A 183 19.87 -4.11 11.75
CA GLU A 183 20.71 -2.97 12.09
C GLU A 183 20.23 -1.68 11.45
N ASN A 184 20.45 -0.56 12.13
CA ASN A 184 20.23 0.80 11.64
C ASN A 184 18.83 1.02 11.02
N VAL A 185 17.78 0.49 11.66
CA VAL A 185 16.41 0.64 11.18
C VAL A 185 15.93 2.06 11.44
N LEU A 186 15.68 2.80 10.36
CA LEU A 186 15.20 4.17 10.37
C LEU A 186 13.69 4.24 10.63
N PHE A 187 13.19 5.37 11.13
CA PHE A 187 11.76 5.63 11.18
C PHE A 187 11.12 5.45 9.78
N LYS A 188 9.96 4.77 9.75
CA LYS A 188 9.18 4.33 8.57
C LYS A 188 9.79 3.20 7.77
N GLN A 189 10.98 2.73 8.11
CA GLN A 189 11.59 1.61 7.42
C GLN A 189 10.87 0.31 7.77
N ILE A 190 10.59 -0.46 6.73
CA ILE A 190 10.15 -1.85 6.78
C ILE A 190 11.35 -2.66 6.29
N THR A 191 11.91 -3.52 7.13
CA THR A 191 13.07 -4.33 6.73
C THR A 191 12.64 -5.44 5.77
N ASP A 192 13.60 -6.00 5.06
CA ASP A 192 13.42 -7.30 4.42
C ASP A 192 13.20 -8.40 5.48
N PHE A 193 12.62 -9.51 5.03
CA PHE A 193 12.46 -10.69 5.87
C PHE A 193 13.78 -11.45 6.00
N ILE A 194 14.16 -11.78 7.23
CA ILE A 194 15.18 -12.78 7.54
C ILE A 194 14.52 -14.12 7.88
N GLN A 195 15.22 -15.22 7.62
CA GLN A 195 14.82 -16.52 8.12
C GLN A 195 15.24 -16.65 9.59
N VAL A 196 14.35 -17.22 10.41
CA VAL A 196 14.62 -17.46 11.82
C VAL A 196 14.28 -18.91 12.16
N SER A 197 15.08 -19.50 13.05
CA SER A 197 14.80 -20.84 13.57
C SER A 197 13.67 -20.78 14.60
N PRO A 198 12.73 -21.73 14.59
CA PRO A 198 11.73 -21.85 15.65
C PRO A 198 12.38 -21.99 17.02
N GLY A 199 11.80 -21.35 18.03
CA GLY A 199 12.33 -21.32 19.39
C GLY A 199 11.89 -20.07 20.16
N THR A 200 12.30 -19.98 21.42
CA THR A 200 11.98 -18.84 22.29
C THR A 200 13.24 -18.06 22.63
N ALA A 201 13.20 -16.73 22.51
CA ALA A 201 14.29 -15.84 22.90
C ALA A 201 13.76 -14.48 23.36
N ASP A 202 14.57 -13.74 24.10
CA ASP A 202 14.30 -12.33 24.38
C ASP A 202 14.86 -11.49 23.21
N ILE A 203 14.07 -10.56 22.70
CA ILE A 203 14.51 -9.59 21.67
C ILE A 203 14.69 -8.23 22.33
N GLU A 204 15.78 -7.54 22.04
CA GLU A 204 16.08 -6.19 22.52
C GLU A 204 16.12 -5.22 21.34
N VAL A 205 15.50 -4.06 21.53
CA VAL A 205 15.58 -2.92 20.63
C VAL A 205 16.43 -1.86 21.30
N SER A 206 17.53 -1.46 20.66
CA SER A 206 18.49 -0.50 21.19
C SER A 206 18.70 0.69 20.24
N LEU A 207 19.06 1.86 20.78
CA LEU A 207 19.42 3.00 19.93
C LEU A 207 20.73 2.72 19.17
N ALA A 208 20.78 3.06 17.89
CA ALA A 208 21.91 2.72 17.05
C ALA A 208 23.20 3.48 17.37
N ASP A 209 23.07 4.70 17.89
CA ASP A 209 24.16 5.62 18.21
C ASP A 209 24.90 5.26 19.51
N ASN A 210 24.18 4.83 20.54
CA ASN A 210 24.70 4.66 21.90
C ASN A 210 24.38 3.29 22.54
N LYS A 211 23.70 2.41 21.80
CA LYS A 211 23.34 1.04 22.22
C LYS A 211 22.47 0.95 23.48
N LYS A 212 21.85 2.05 23.93
CA LYS A 212 20.88 2.03 25.02
C LYS A 212 19.67 1.22 24.60
N VAL A 213 19.34 0.16 25.35
CA VAL A 213 18.10 -0.60 25.17
C VAL A 213 16.90 0.28 25.52
N VAL A 214 15.97 0.41 24.59
CA VAL A 214 14.74 1.21 24.72
C VAL A 214 13.49 0.36 24.84
N LEU A 215 13.54 -0.89 24.37
CA LEU A 215 12.45 -1.85 24.50
C LEU A 215 12.99 -3.28 24.59
N THR A 216 12.40 -4.11 25.44
CA THR A 216 12.69 -5.55 25.51
C THR A 216 11.39 -6.32 25.30
N ILE A 217 11.44 -7.32 24.43
CA ILE A 217 10.36 -8.26 24.13
C ILE A 217 10.74 -9.60 24.77
N PRO A 218 10.28 -9.89 26.00
CA PRO A 218 10.67 -11.10 26.70
C PRO A 218 9.96 -12.33 26.12
N LYS A 219 10.68 -13.46 26.06
CA LYS A 219 10.14 -14.78 25.69
C LYS A 219 9.35 -14.77 24.38
N PHE A 220 9.85 -14.07 23.36
CA PHE A 220 9.26 -14.09 22.03
C PHE A 220 9.35 -15.51 21.46
N ASN A 221 8.20 -16.12 21.17
CA ASN A 221 8.10 -17.48 20.68
C ASN A 221 7.95 -17.50 19.15
N VAL A 222 8.97 -18.00 18.46
CA VAL A 222 8.96 -18.23 17.02
C VAL A 222 8.45 -19.63 16.74
N GLU A 223 7.29 -19.73 16.12
CA GLU A 223 6.66 -20.97 15.71
C GLU A 223 7.04 -21.32 14.27
N PRO A 224 7.16 -22.61 13.92
CA PRO A 224 7.40 -23.03 12.54
C PRO A 224 6.20 -22.66 11.65
N ASN A 225 6.48 -22.33 10.39
CA ASN A 225 5.48 -21.95 9.38
C ASN A 225 4.76 -20.63 9.64
N VAL A 226 5.35 -19.70 10.41
CA VAL A 226 4.76 -18.37 10.68
C VAL A 226 5.64 -17.26 10.11
N ILE A 227 5.01 -16.25 9.52
CA ILE A 227 5.65 -14.99 9.11
C ILE A 227 5.36 -13.93 10.16
N TYR A 228 6.39 -13.40 10.79
CA TYR A 228 6.31 -12.34 11.79
C TYR A 228 6.67 -10.98 11.20
N THR A 229 5.81 -9.99 11.42
CA THR A 229 6.16 -8.57 11.33
C THR A 229 6.11 -7.99 12.73
N ILE A 230 7.28 -7.62 13.27
CA ILE A 230 7.37 -6.96 14.57
C ILE A 230 7.49 -5.46 14.31
N SER A 231 6.58 -4.67 14.87
CA SER A 231 6.59 -3.21 14.73
C SER A 231 6.84 -2.57 16.09
N ILE A 232 7.69 -1.55 16.17
CA ILE A 232 7.70 -0.63 17.31
C ILE A 232 6.81 0.57 17.03
N VAL A 233 5.98 0.94 18.01
CA VAL A 233 5.00 2.03 17.94
C VAL A 233 4.99 2.78 19.28
N GLY A 234 4.32 3.93 19.35
CA GLY A 234 4.37 4.77 20.55
C GLY A 234 5.55 5.73 20.51
N PHE A 235 5.77 6.44 21.61
CA PHE A 235 6.82 7.43 21.74
C PHE A 235 7.88 6.97 22.75
N SER A 236 9.14 7.32 22.51
CA SER A 236 10.23 7.09 23.47
C SER A 236 10.27 8.14 24.59
N THR A 237 9.69 9.32 24.35
CA THR A 237 9.78 10.46 25.27
C THR A 237 8.46 10.84 25.95
N MET A 238 7.33 10.30 25.50
CA MET A 238 5.99 10.66 26.00
C MET A 238 4.97 9.52 25.87
N ASP A 239 3.73 9.76 26.26
CA ASP A 239 2.64 8.80 26.13
C ASP A 239 1.94 8.86 24.74
N PRO A 240 1.45 7.73 24.22
CA PRO A 240 1.66 6.38 24.73
C PRO A 240 3.12 5.94 24.54
N GLN A 241 3.70 5.33 25.57
CA GLN A 241 5.10 4.89 25.57
C GLN A 241 5.39 3.84 24.48
N LEU A 242 6.67 3.69 24.16
CA LEU A 242 7.18 2.74 23.20
C LEU A 242 6.72 1.31 23.54
N GLU A 243 6.06 0.67 22.58
CA GLU A 243 5.59 -0.71 22.66
C GLU A 243 5.87 -1.45 21.35
N PHE A 244 5.87 -2.78 21.41
CA PHE A 244 5.89 -3.61 20.20
C PHE A 244 4.49 -4.12 19.87
N VAL A 245 4.22 -4.26 18.58
CA VAL A 245 3.03 -4.91 18.04
C VAL A 245 3.49 -5.97 17.06
N THR A 246 2.98 -7.18 17.23
CA THR A 246 3.29 -8.30 16.34
C THR A 246 2.12 -8.59 15.43
N LEU A 247 2.42 -8.79 14.16
CA LEU A 247 1.50 -9.25 13.15
C LEU A 247 2.00 -10.57 12.59
N THR A 248 1.11 -11.57 12.57
CA THR A 248 1.37 -12.88 11.98
C THR A 248 0.55 -13.07 10.72
N ASN A 249 1.17 -13.65 9.70
CA ASN A 249 0.55 -14.06 8.43
C ASN A 249 0.81 -15.54 8.16
#